data_AF-A0A317WAL2-F1
#
_entry.id   AF-A0A317WAL2-F1
#
_cell.length_a   1.000
_cell.length_b   1.000
_cell.length_c   1.000
_cell.angle_alpha   90.00
_cell.angle_beta   90.00
_cell.angle_gamma   90.00
#
_symmetry.space_group_name_H-M   'P 1'
#
loop_
_entity.id
_entity.type
_entity.pdbx_description
1 polymer ?
#
loop_
_entity_poly.entity_id
_entity_poly.type
_entity_poly.pdbx_seq_one_letter_code
_entity_poly.pdbx_strand_id
1 'polypeptide(L)'
;MEDSPSDYPSDIIYTQEPLSGYKFGGYLPVHLGDTFKDGRYTIHHKLGWGGYSTLWLAHDIQKNRWVSLKIKTADTSQSSQELPNLEQLEKLAAPHGLGSRYICHLLDAFIHYGPNGIHQCLVFEMIGPTVDRIISDYRELSDSLDPQTILKLSKQLLKAVEFAHAAGVGQLDISGRNIVFAGKSLSYVSESIIFAVFGSPEHEPVTRLDGTPLHKGFPPSLIKPVNWEDWLEEFHEDIRILDLGEGFFQEEIAPQLAQPGPARVPELIFTETSDYRADLWRTGCMLFFFVFGTYPFQSEVDDEVLVAEMVDLLGDLPEEWQPTWDDMQETFEEGMDFQGDEILDLEGLFNKEINEPDLAPLVPVIRGLLGFLPSERITASEALDLLGSEDEDQFN
;
A
#
# COMPACT_ATOMS: atom_id res chain seq x y z
N MET A 1 17.55 -33.78 -4.95
CA MET A 1 17.99 -33.72 -3.55
C MET A 1 17.57 -32.36 -3.10
N GLU A 2 16.60 -32.35 -2.19
CA GLU A 2 15.98 -31.15 -1.63
C GLU A 2 17.04 -30.39 -0.82
N ASP A 3 17.27 -29.14 -1.18
CA ASP A 3 18.15 -28.25 -0.41
C ASP A 3 17.35 -27.66 0.75
N SER A 4 17.77 -28.04 1.96
CA SER A 4 17.30 -27.50 3.24
C SER A 4 17.67 -26.01 3.34
N PRO A 5 16.79 -25.09 3.79
CA PRO A 5 17.05 -23.64 3.77
C PRO A 5 18.03 -23.12 4.84
N SER A 6 18.76 -23.98 5.55
CA SER A 6 19.33 -23.63 6.85
C SER A 6 20.81 -23.22 6.86
N ASP A 7 21.48 -23.01 5.73
CA ASP A 7 22.95 -22.81 5.72
C ASP A 7 23.50 -21.61 4.89
N TYR A 8 22.70 -20.59 4.59
CA TYR A 8 23.24 -19.32 4.03
C TYR A 8 23.01 -18.12 4.95
N PRO A 9 24.07 -17.52 5.53
CA PRO A 9 23.97 -16.26 6.26
C PRO A 9 23.99 -15.09 5.26
N SER A 10 22.86 -14.83 4.63
CA SER A 10 22.53 -13.52 4.03
C SER A 10 21.01 -13.41 3.86
N ASP A 11 20.34 -12.81 4.85
CA ASP A 11 18.88 -12.50 4.83
C ASP A 11 18.46 -11.63 3.63
N ILE A 12 19.45 -11.13 2.90
CA ILE A 12 19.35 -10.26 1.73
C ILE A 12 18.52 -10.91 0.61
N ILE A 13 18.67 -12.22 0.33
CA ILE A 13 18.04 -12.90 -0.83
C ILE A 13 16.50 -12.83 -0.82
N TYR A 14 15.87 -12.78 0.36
CA TYR A 14 14.40 -12.74 0.49
C TYR A 14 13.82 -11.33 0.39
N THR A 15 14.66 -10.30 0.51
CA THR A 15 14.21 -8.89 0.48
C THR A 15 14.15 -8.32 -0.94
N GLN A 16 14.69 -9.05 -1.92
CA GLN A 16 14.70 -8.65 -3.33
C GLN A 16 13.65 -9.38 -4.15
N GLU A 17 13.39 -8.83 -5.33
CA GLU A 17 12.53 -9.42 -6.33
C GLU A 17 13.08 -10.77 -6.81
N PRO A 18 12.21 -11.75 -7.08
CA PRO A 18 12.65 -13.07 -7.47
C PRO A 18 13.33 -13.04 -8.85
N LEU A 19 14.46 -13.75 -8.97
CA LEU A 19 15.19 -13.88 -10.25
C LEU A 19 14.32 -14.44 -11.39
N SER A 20 13.31 -15.25 -11.07
CA SER A 20 12.34 -15.78 -12.04
C SER A 20 11.47 -14.69 -12.70
N GLY A 21 11.38 -13.51 -12.09
CA GLY A 21 10.73 -12.33 -12.65
C GLY A 21 11.51 -11.65 -13.76
N TYR A 22 12.81 -11.94 -13.92
CA TYR A 22 13.65 -11.42 -15.00
C TYR A 22 13.54 -12.29 -16.25
N LYS A 23 12.50 -12.04 -17.03
CA LYS A 23 12.15 -12.75 -18.27
C LYS A 23 11.52 -11.79 -19.27
N PHE A 24 11.29 -12.24 -20.50
CA PHE A 24 10.47 -11.48 -21.45
C PHE A 24 9.07 -11.25 -20.85
N GLY A 25 8.61 -10.00 -20.87
CA GLY A 25 7.38 -9.55 -20.18
C GLY A 25 7.59 -9.17 -18.71
N GLY A 26 8.71 -9.57 -18.08
CA GLY A 26 8.96 -9.35 -16.65
C GLY A 26 9.64 -8.01 -16.32
N TYR A 27 10.44 -8.01 -15.24
CA TYR A 27 11.12 -6.81 -14.74
C TYR A 27 12.19 -6.28 -15.71
N LEU A 28 12.46 -4.96 -15.66
CA LEU A 28 13.62 -4.38 -16.32
C LEU A 28 14.87 -4.65 -15.46
N PRO A 29 15.97 -5.17 -16.03
CA PRO A 29 17.27 -5.20 -15.34
C PRO A 29 17.81 -3.78 -15.17
N VAL A 30 17.96 -3.31 -13.93
CA VAL A 30 18.42 -1.97 -13.59
C VAL A 30 19.65 -2.02 -12.68
N HIS A 31 20.61 -1.12 -12.91
CA HIS A 31 21.83 -0.95 -12.11
C HIS A 31 21.94 0.43 -11.50
N LEU A 32 22.69 0.51 -10.41
CA LEU A 32 23.09 1.80 -9.85
C LEU A 32 23.93 2.56 -10.88
N GLY A 33 23.61 3.83 -11.06
CA GLY A 33 24.23 4.70 -12.08
C GLY A 33 23.59 4.61 -13.47
N ASP A 34 22.64 3.69 -13.70
CA ASP A 34 21.86 3.70 -14.94
C ASP A 34 21.14 5.03 -15.13
N THR A 35 20.97 5.42 -16.39
CA THR A 35 20.29 6.68 -16.73
C THR A 35 19.10 6.45 -17.64
N PHE A 36 18.03 7.22 -17.40
CA PHE A 36 16.77 7.16 -18.11
C PHE A 36 16.39 8.52 -18.68
N LYS A 37 15.54 8.50 -19.72
CA LYS A 37 15.04 9.68 -20.44
C LYS A 37 16.18 10.63 -20.85
N ASP A 38 17.02 10.16 -21.76
CA ASP A 38 18.17 10.91 -22.32
C ASP A 38 19.13 11.45 -21.26
N GLY A 39 19.37 10.67 -20.20
CA GLY A 39 20.28 11.04 -19.12
C GLY A 39 19.65 11.90 -18.01
N ARG A 40 18.34 12.18 -18.05
CA ARG A 40 17.68 13.05 -17.05
C ARG A 40 17.61 12.42 -15.66
N TYR A 41 17.34 11.12 -15.59
CA TYR A 41 17.15 10.42 -14.31
C TYR A 41 18.25 9.40 -14.10
N THR A 42 19.09 9.60 -13.10
CA THR A 42 20.16 8.66 -12.74
C THR A 42 19.72 7.81 -11.55
N ILE A 43 19.92 6.50 -11.56
CA ILE A 43 19.56 5.58 -10.46
C ILE A 43 20.62 5.61 -9.36
N HIS A 44 20.20 5.72 -8.09
CA HIS A 44 21.10 5.78 -6.93
C HIS A 44 20.82 4.71 -5.86
N HIS A 45 19.58 4.29 -5.69
CA HIS A 45 19.20 3.21 -4.75
C HIS A 45 17.89 2.57 -5.20
N LYS A 46 17.59 1.38 -4.71
CA LYS A 46 16.26 0.77 -4.82
C LYS A 46 15.39 1.15 -3.63
N LEU A 47 14.18 1.67 -3.86
CA LEU A 47 13.20 2.02 -2.82
C LEU A 47 12.28 0.85 -2.46
N GLY A 48 11.96 0.00 -3.43
CA GLY A 48 11.06 -1.13 -3.22
C GLY A 48 10.78 -1.92 -4.50
N TRP A 49 9.93 -2.93 -4.40
CA TRP A 49 9.44 -3.71 -5.53
C TRP A 49 8.12 -4.39 -5.18
N GLY A 50 7.35 -4.74 -6.19
CA GLY A 50 6.14 -5.55 -6.09
C GLY A 50 5.98 -6.40 -7.34
N GLY A 51 4.91 -7.22 -7.42
CA GLY A 51 4.75 -8.20 -8.49
C GLY A 51 4.77 -7.64 -9.92
N TYR A 52 4.43 -6.35 -10.08
CA TYR A 52 4.25 -5.69 -11.38
C TYR A 52 5.20 -4.51 -11.61
N SER A 53 6.07 -4.16 -10.65
CA SER A 53 6.99 -3.04 -10.83
C SER A 53 8.16 -3.06 -9.84
N THR A 54 9.20 -2.28 -10.18
CA THR A 54 10.28 -1.94 -9.27
C THR A 54 10.28 -0.44 -9.03
N LEU A 55 10.70 0.00 -7.84
CA LEU A 55 10.71 1.40 -7.45
C LEU A 55 12.12 1.83 -7.06
N TRP A 56 12.60 2.93 -7.63
CA TRP A 56 13.99 3.35 -7.55
C TRP A 56 14.11 4.80 -7.09
N LEU A 57 15.13 5.07 -6.28
CA LEU A 57 15.60 6.42 -6.03
C LEU A 57 16.37 6.87 -7.27
N ALA A 58 15.93 7.97 -7.86
CA ALA A 58 16.62 8.61 -8.96
C ALA A 58 16.90 10.09 -8.69
N HIS A 59 17.97 10.62 -9.27
CA HIS A 59 18.26 12.04 -9.27
C HIS A 59 17.81 12.66 -10.60
N ASP A 60 16.86 13.61 -10.55
CA ASP A 60 16.44 14.41 -11.71
C ASP A 60 17.46 15.54 -11.92
N ILE A 61 18.40 15.36 -12.85
CA ILE A 61 19.47 16.34 -13.08
C ILE A 61 18.95 17.68 -13.65
N GLN A 62 17.78 17.70 -14.27
CA GLN A 62 17.23 18.93 -14.85
C GLN A 62 16.57 19.81 -13.79
N LYS A 63 15.97 19.19 -12.77
CA LYS A 63 15.32 19.89 -11.65
C LYS A 63 16.18 19.93 -10.38
N ASN A 64 17.32 19.24 -10.39
CA ASN A 64 18.24 19.09 -9.27
C ASN A 64 17.52 18.69 -7.98
N ARG A 65 16.82 17.55 -8.06
CA ARG A 65 16.05 16.96 -6.96
C ARG A 65 16.07 15.45 -7.02
N TRP A 66 15.89 14.82 -5.88
CA TRP A 66 15.56 13.40 -5.79
C TRP A 66 14.12 13.17 -6.24
N VAL A 67 13.87 12.01 -6.84
CA VAL A 67 12.54 11.54 -7.28
C VAL A 67 12.43 10.03 -7.11
N SER A 68 11.18 9.54 -7.06
CA SER A 68 10.88 8.11 -7.03
C SER A 68 10.49 7.64 -8.44
N LEU A 69 11.29 6.76 -9.04
CA LEU A 69 11.06 6.23 -10.38
C LEU A 69 10.48 4.81 -10.30
N LYS A 70 9.20 4.66 -10.63
CA LYS A 70 8.51 3.37 -10.76
C LYS A 70 8.69 2.86 -12.18
N ILE A 71 9.13 1.61 -12.32
CA ILE A 71 9.36 0.94 -13.60
C ILE A 71 8.49 -0.32 -13.62
N LYS A 72 7.46 -0.33 -14.47
CA LYS A 72 6.54 -1.46 -14.60
C LYS A 72 7.19 -2.65 -15.30
N THR A 73 6.69 -3.85 -15.04
CA THR A 73 7.00 -5.04 -15.84
C THR A 73 6.54 -4.84 -17.28
N ALA A 74 7.20 -5.49 -18.24
CA ALA A 74 6.93 -5.24 -19.64
C ALA A 74 5.53 -5.69 -20.08
N ASP A 75 4.94 -6.68 -19.43
CA ASP A 75 3.59 -7.18 -19.70
C ASP A 75 2.48 -6.22 -19.20
N THR A 76 2.67 -5.59 -18.04
CA THR A 76 1.69 -4.65 -17.45
C THR A 76 1.80 -3.23 -18.02
N SER A 77 2.92 -2.91 -18.68
CA SER A 77 3.20 -1.56 -19.20
C SER A 77 2.22 -1.07 -20.27
N GLN A 78 1.46 -1.96 -20.91
CA GLN A 78 0.45 -1.60 -21.92
C GLN A 78 -0.99 -1.72 -21.41
N SER A 79 -1.23 -2.52 -20.37
CA SER A 79 -2.59 -2.80 -19.86
C SER A 79 -2.96 -2.00 -18.62
N SER A 80 -1.97 -1.48 -17.87
CA SER A 80 -2.23 -0.79 -16.61
C SER A 80 -3.00 0.51 -16.78
N GLN A 81 -3.95 0.74 -15.88
CA GLN A 81 -4.72 1.99 -15.79
C GLN A 81 -4.05 3.06 -14.91
N GLU A 82 -2.87 2.79 -14.36
CA GLU A 82 -2.21 3.69 -13.39
C GLU A 82 -1.97 5.10 -13.95
N LEU A 83 -1.37 5.21 -15.15
CA LEU A 83 -1.13 6.50 -15.78
C LEU A 83 -2.44 7.23 -16.15
N PRO A 84 -3.41 6.60 -16.86
CA PRO A 84 -4.72 7.21 -17.09
C PRO A 84 -5.42 7.70 -15.82
N ASN A 85 -5.42 6.90 -14.75
CA ASN A 85 -6.04 7.23 -13.47
C ASN A 85 -5.36 8.44 -12.81
N LEU A 86 -4.03 8.48 -12.80
CA LEU A 86 -3.25 9.62 -12.30
C LEU A 86 -3.53 10.90 -13.11
N GLU A 87 -3.55 10.82 -14.43
CA GLU A 87 -3.86 11.98 -15.30
C GLU A 87 -5.29 12.49 -15.09
N GLN A 88 -6.25 11.60 -14.84
CA GLN A 88 -7.63 11.98 -14.54
C GLN A 88 -7.74 12.71 -13.20
N LEU A 89 -7.12 12.16 -12.15
CA LEU A 89 -7.09 12.79 -10.83
C LEU A 89 -6.41 14.16 -10.87
N GLU A 90 -5.32 14.31 -11.62
CA GLU A 90 -4.64 15.60 -11.80
C GLU A 90 -5.55 16.63 -12.49
N LYS A 91 -6.27 16.23 -13.56
CA LYS A 91 -7.21 17.12 -14.26
C LYS A 91 -8.33 17.63 -13.36
N LEU A 92 -8.82 16.79 -12.45
CA LEU A 92 -9.90 17.14 -11.52
C LEU A 92 -9.41 17.94 -10.32
N ALA A 93 -8.16 17.74 -9.91
CA ALA A 93 -7.49 18.55 -8.90
C ALA A 93 -7.15 19.98 -9.39
N ALA A 94 -6.87 20.15 -10.69
CA ALA A 94 -6.37 21.41 -11.26
C ALA A 94 -7.25 22.66 -10.99
N PRO A 95 -8.60 22.61 -11.11
CA PRO A 95 -9.47 23.77 -10.87
C PRO A 95 -9.44 24.28 -9.43
N HIS A 96 -9.15 23.40 -8.47
CA HIS A 96 -9.15 23.74 -7.05
C HIS A 96 -7.76 24.18 -6.55
N GLY A 97 -6.71 24.10 -7.40
CA GLY A 97 -5.33 24.28 -6.96
C GLY A 97 -4.88 23.24 -5.92
N LEU A 98 -5.70 22.21 -5.74
CA LEU A 98 -5.53 21.12 -4.80
C LEU A 98 -5.03 19.90 -5.57
N GLY A 99 -3.91 20.04 -6.31
CA GLY A 99 -3.14 18.85 -6.74
C GLY A 99 -3.15 17.89 -5.57
N SER A 100 -3.79 16.71 -5.73
CA SER A 100 -4.30 15.97 -4.59
C SER A 100 -3.21 15.81 -3.55
N ARG A 101 -3.35 16.47 -2.39
CA ARG A 101 -2.32 16.43 -1.35
C ARG A 101 -2.15 15.01 -0.79
N TYR A 102 -3.00 14.08 -1.18
CA TYR A 102 -3.12 12.74 -0.63
C TYR A 102 -2.91 11.62 -1.66
N ILE A 103 -2.79 11.94 -2.95
CA ILE A 103 -2.38 11.00 -4.01
C ILE A 103 -0.96 11.38 -4.45
N CYS A 104 -0.08 10.39 -4.64
CA CYS A 104 1.30 10.67 -5.00
C CYS A 104 1.41 11.41 -6.35
N HIS A 105 2.12 12.54 -6.34
CA HIS A 105 2.20 13.41 -7.51
C HIS A 105 3.09 12.83 -8.61
N LEU A 106 2.50 12.56 -9.78
CA LEU A 106 3.21 12.21 -11.00
C LEU A 106 3.91 13.44 -11.59
N LEU A 107 5.24 13.39 -11.67
CA LEU A 107 6.10 14.46 -12.18
C LEU A 107 6.47 14.29 -13.65
N ASP A 108 6.51 13.04 -14.13
CA ASP A 108 6.86 12.68 -15.50
C ASP A 108 6.41 11.25 -15.81
N ALA A 109 6.18 10.96 -17.09
CA ALA A 109 5.92 9.61 -17.59
C ALA A 109 6.63 9.42 -18.93
N PHE A 110 7.26 8.25 -19.11
CA PHE A 110 7.93 7.91 -20.37
C PHE A 110 7.97 6.39 -20.57
N ILE A 111 8.35 6.00 -21.79
CA ILE A 111 8.54 4.60 -22.17
C ILE A 111 10.04 4.30 -22.29
N HIS A 112 10.47 3.18 -21.73
CA HIS A 112 11.83 2.67 -21.86
C HIS A 112 11.86 1.31 -22.58
N TYR A 113 12.78 1.15 -23.52
CA TYR A 113 12.96 -0.09 -24.29
C TYR A 113 14.10 -0.90 -23.67
N GLY A 114 13.75 -1.98 -22.98
CA GLY A 114 14.68 -2.84 -22.29
C GLY A 114 14.87 -4.21 -22.97
N PRO A 115 15.79 -5.04 -22.47
CA PRO A 115 16.02 -6.40 -22.97
C PRO A 115 14.83 -7.35 -22.72
N ASN A 116 13.98 -7.04 -21.74
CA ASN A 116 12.83 -7.85 -21.34
C ASN A 116 11.50 -7.34 -21.94
N GLY A 117 11.52 -6.21 -22.65
CA GLY A 117 10.35 -5.66 -23.35
C GLY A 117 10.27 -4.14 -23.26
N ILE A 118 9.04 -3.63 -23.33
CA ILE A 118 8.74 -2.19 -23.29
C ILE A 118 8.21 -1.89 -21.89
N HIS A 119 8.85 -0.95 -21.20
CA HIS A 119 8.54 -0.62 -19.82
C HIS A 119 7.94 0.78 -19.71
N GLN A 120 6.80 0.90 -19.04
CA GLN A 120 6.24 2.19 -18.63
C GLN A 120 6.98 2.65 -17.36
N CYS A 121 7.51 3.86 -17.44
CA CYS A 121 8.25 4.50 -16.37
C CYS A 121 7.45 5.71 -15.86
N LEU A 122 7.12 5.70 -14.57
CA LEU A 122 6.38 6.77 -13.90
C LEU A 122 7.31 7.42 -12.86
N VAL A 123 7.50 8.72 -12.95
CA VAL A 123 8.35 9.49 -12.04
C VAL A 123 7.45 10.23 -11.08
N PHE A 124 7.58 9.94 -9.79
CA PHE A 124 6.82 10.55 -8.72
C PHE A 124 7.68 11.49 -7.89
N GLU A 125 7.02 12.36 -7.12
CA GLU A 125 7.67 13.06 -6.00
C GLU A 125 8.40 12.06 -5.08
N MET A 126 9.37 12.55 -4.30
CA MET A 126 10.01 11.68 -3.33
C MET A 126 8.99 11.18 -2.32
N ILE A 127 8.92 9.86 -2.22
CA ILE A 127 8.13 9.18 -1.20
C ILE A 127 9.00 8.83 0.01
N GLY A 128 8.35 8.73 1.15
CA GLY A 128 8.84 8.18 2.40
C GLY A 128 8.59 6.67 2.51
N PRO A 129 8.77 6.10 3.73
CA PRO A 129 8.48 4.72 4.02
C PRO A 129 6.98 4.45 3.94
N THR A 130 6.63 3.18 3.75
CA THR A 130 5.24 2.72 3.83
C THR A 130 4.74 2.81 5.27
N VAL A 131 3.43 3.02 5.42
CA VAL A 131 2.80 3.00 6.75
C VAL A 131 2.93 1.61 7.40
N ASP A 132 2.86 0.55 6.59
CA ASP A 132 3.14 -0.83 7.05
C ASP A 132 4.51 -0.96 7.70
N ARG A 133 5.55 -0.36 7.10
CA ARG A 133 6.89 -0.36 7.67
C ARG A 133 6.94 0.39 8.99
N ILE A 134 6.46 1.63 9.02
CA ILE A 134 6.51 2.45 10.24
C ILE A 134 5.74 1.80 11.39
N ILE A 135 4.55 1.28 11.14
CA ILE A 135 3.75 0.63 12.19
C ILE A 135 4.42 -0.68 12.66
N SER A 136 5.05 -1.45 11.77
CA SER A 136 5.88 -2.59 12.17
C SER A 136 7.07 -2.15 13.04
N ASP A 137 7.73 -1.06 12.63
CA ASP A 137 8.65 -0.20 13.39
C ASP A 137 8.32 -0.12 14.88
N TYR A 138 7.19 0.55 15.14
CA TYR A 138 6.65 0.81 16.48
C TYR A 138 6.26 -0.48 17.21
N ARG A 139 5.63 -1.43 16.51
CA ARG A 139 5.19 -2.69 17.12
C ARG A 139 6.35 -3.55 17.60
N GLU A 140 7.44 -3.63 16.85
CA GLU A 140 8.66 -4.34 17.28
C GLU A 140 9.28 -3.72 18.54
N LEU A 141 9.10 -2.40 18.71
CA LEU A 141 9.51 -1.66 19.89
C LEU A 141 8.47 -1.69 21.03
N SER A 142 7.37 -2.42 20.86
CA SER A 142 6.22 -2.44 21.79
C SER A 142 5.66 -1.04 22.07
N ASP A 143 5.63 -0.20 21.04
CA ASP A 143 5.15 1.18 21.05
C ASP A 143 4.03 1.35 20.01
N SER A 144 3.36 2.50 20.04
CA SER A 144 2.32 2.89 19.09
C SER A 144 2.53 4.30 18.57
N LEU A 145 1.98 4.60 17.39
CA LEU A 145 1.89 5.99 16.93
C LEU A 145 1.14 6.83 17.96
N ASP A 146 1.52 8.11 18.10
CA ASP A 146 0.80 8.99 19.02
C ASP A 146 -0.64 9.24 18.53
N PRO A 147 -1.59 9.48 19.44
CA PRO A 147 -3.00 9.65 19.07
C PRO A 147 -3.28 10.73 18.03
N GLN A 148 -2.52 11.82 18.05
CA GLN A 148 -2.73 12.95 17.14
C GLN A 148 -2.27 12.59 15.72
N THR A 149 -1.17 11.86 15.62
CA THR A 149 -0.71 11.25 14.37
C THR A 149 -1.73 10.26 13.83
N ILE A 150 -2.26 9.36 14.64
CA ILE A 150 -3.31 8.40 14.22
C ILE A 150 -4.52 9.15 13.64
N LEU A 151 -5.07 10.13 14.37
CA LEU A 151 -6.21 10.93 13.91
C LEU A 151 -5.92 11.66 12.60
N LYS A 152 -4.70 12.19 12.46
CA LYS A 152 -4.26 12.89 11.26
C LYS A 152 -4.17 11.93 10.07
N LEU A 153 -3.52 10.78 10.23
CA LEU A 153 -3.44 9.75 9.19
C LEU A 153 -4.84 9.29 8.75
N SER A 154 -5.75 9.07 9.70
CA SER A 154 -7.16 8.73 9.44
C SER A 154 -7.86 9.81 8.63
N LYS A 155 -7.76 11.08 9.04
CA LYS A 155 -8.37 12.23 8.31
C LYS A 155 -7.78 12.36 6.91
N GLN A 156 -6.46 12.20 6.74
CA GLN A 156 -5.82 12.29 5.44
C GLN A 156 -6.23 11.15 4.51
N LEU A 157 -6.35 9.92 5.02
CA LEU A 157 -6.80 8.78 4.23
C LEU A 157 -8.25 8.98 3.77
N LEU A 158 -9.13 9.40 4.68
CA LEU A 158 -10.53 9.71 4.34
C LEU A 158 -10.63 10.81 3.28
N LYS A 159 -9.85 11.89 3.39
CA LYS A 159 -9.80 12.95 2.36
C LYS A 159 -9.28 12.44 1.02
N ALA A 160 -8.35 11.49 1.02
CA ALA A 160 -7.85 10.86 -0.20
C ALA A 160 -8.96 10.05 -0.91
N VAL A 161 -9.71 9.27 -0.14
CA VAL A 161 -10.83 8.44 -0.63
C VAL A 161 -11.96 9.33 -1.12
N GLU A 162 -12.37 10.34 -0.34
CA GLU A 162 -13.39 11.31 -0.75
C GLU A 162 -13.01 11.98 -2.08
N PHE A 163 -11.75 12.42 -2.20
CA PHE A 163 -11.24 13.04 -3.41
C PHE A 163 -11.29 12.09 -4.63
N ALA A 164 -10.84 10.85 -4.47
CA ALA A 164 -10.82 9.90 -5.57
C ALA A 164 -12.23 9.47 -6.00
N HIS A 165 -13.12 9.22 -5.03
CA HIS A 165 -14.52 8.89 -5.29
C HIS A 165 -15.25 10.05 -5.96
N ALA A 166 -15.02 11.30 -5.54
CA ALA A 166 -15.54 12.49 -6.21
C ALA A 166 -15.02 12.64 -7.65
N ALA A 167 -13.84 12.07 -7.93
CA ALA A 167 -13.26 12.01 -9.27
C ALA A 167 -13.75 10.82 -10.12
N GLY A 168 -14.66 10.01 -9.59
CA GLY A 168 -15.18 8.80 -10.21
C GLY A 168 -14.16 7.66 -10.25
N VAL A 169 -13.07 7.74 -9.47
CA VAL A 169 -12.04 6.69 -9.37
C VAL A 169 -12.27 5.89 -8.10
N GLY A 170 -12.56 4.60 -8.25
CA GLY A 170 -12.63 3.65 -7.15
C GLY A 170 -11.47 2.66 -7.18
N GLN A 171 -11.39 1.82 -6.15
CA GLN A 171 -10.44 0.73 -5.99
C GLN A 171 -8.98 1.19 -5.90
N LEU A 172 -8.68 2.03 -4.91
CA LEU A 172 -7.39 2.71 -4.72
C LEU A 172 -6.28 1.82 -4.15
N ASP A 173 -6.45 0.50 -4.22
CA ASP A 173 -5.62 -0.53 -3.57
C ASP A 173 -5.15 -0.17 -2.13
N ILE A 174 -6.11 0.28 -1.31
CA ILE A 174 -5.86 0.76 0.06
C ILE A 174 -5.29 -0.36 0.92
N SER A 175 -4.02 -0.20 1.30
CA SER A 175 -3.31 -1.08 2.23
C SER A 175 -2.10 -0.35 2.82
N GLY A 176 -1.56 -0.84 3.94
CA GLY A 176 -0.38 -0.26 4.56
C GLY A 176 0.85 -0.25 3.63
N ARG A 177 0.90 -1.13 2.63
CA ARG A 177 1.99 -1.22 1.64
C ARG A 177 1.91 -0.16 0.54
N ASN A 178 0.69 0.31 0.24
CA ASN A 178 0.43 1.32 -0.80
C ASN A 178 0.18 2.71 -0.24
N ILE A 179 0.12 2.86 1.09
CA ILE A 179 0.12 4.17 1.75
C ILE A 179 1.54 4.45 2.23
N VAL A 180 2.09 5.58 1.81
CA VAL A 180 3.44 6.03 2.18
C VAL A 180 3.40 7.39 2.81
N PHE A 181 4.37 7.69 3.67
CA PHE A 181 4.62 9.06 4.09
C PHE A 181 5.19 9.87 2.91
N ALA A 182 4.99 11.18 2.92
CA ALA A 182 5.59 12.09 1.96
C ALA A 182 7.08 12.26 2.29
N GLY A 183 7.92 12.31 1.25
CA GLY A 183 9.35 12.58 1.36
C GLY A 183 9.70 13.98 0.84
N LYS A 184 8.88 14.99 1.12
CA LYS A 184 9.06 16.36 0.61
C LYS A 184 10.42 16.92 1.01
N SER A 185 10.79 16.72 2.28
CA SER A 185 12.06 17.15 2.85
C SER A 185 13.25 16.49 2.16
N LEU A 186 13.12 15.21 1.77
CA LEU A 186 14.15 14.42 1.09
C LEU A 186 14.39 14.85 -0.36
N SER A 187 13.46 15.58 -0.98
CA SER A 187 13.55 15.95 -2.41
C SER A 187 14.80 16.79 -2.74
N TYR A 188 15.30 17.60 -1.80
CA TYR A 188 16.36 18.59 -2.07
C TYR A 188 17.57 18.47 -1.14
N VAL A 189 17.68 17.39 -0.37
CA VAL A 189 18.85 17.17 0.49
C VAL A 189 20.08 16.74 -0.32
N SER A 190 21.27 16.90 0.27
CA SER A 190 22.49 16.40 -0.34
C SER A 190 22.51 14.87 -0.38
N GLU A 191 23.31 14.32 -1.30
CA GLU A 191 23.56 12.88 -1.40
C GLU A 191 24.01 12.26 -0.05
N SER A 192 24.86 12.97 0.70
CA SER A 192 25.30 12.51 2.02
C SER A 192 24.16 12.37 3.03
N ILE A 193 23.14 13.24 2.96
CA ILE A 193 22.00 13.20 3.88
C ILE A 193 21.04 12.09 3.46
N ILE A 194 20.72 11.98 2.17
CA ILE A 194 19.78 10.95 1.71
C ILE A 194 20.31 9.53 1.98
N PHE A 195 21.62 9.29 1.84
CA PHE A 195 22.21 7.99 2.18
C PHE A 195 22.41 7.78 3.68
N ALA A 196 22.40 8.83 4.51
CA ALA A 196 22.31 8.67 5.96
C ALA A 196 20.91 8.19 6.36
N VAL A 197 19.86 8.71 5.71
CA VAL A 197 18.46 8.30 5.92
C VAL A 197 18.23 6.87 5.39
N PHE A 198 18.73 6.55 4.20
CA PHE A 198 18.41 5.28 3.53
C PHE A 198 19.34 4.12 3.84
N GLY A 199 20.53 4.43 4.37
CA GLY A 199 21.67 3.52 4.37
C GLY A 199 22.38 3.47 3.01
N SER A 200 23.53 2.80 2.98
CA SER A 200 24.29 2.58 1.75
C SER A 200 23.70 1.43 0.91
N PRO A 201 23.68 1.51 -0.43
CA PRO A 201 23.16 0.44 -1.27
C PRO A 201 23.88 -0.89 -1.08
N GLU A 202 23.17 -1.87 -0.52
CA GLU A 202 23.61 -3.26 -0.45
C GLU A 202 23.19 -4.02 -1.72
N HIS A 203 24.08 -4.87 -2.24
CA HIS A 203 23.78 -5.63 -3.45
C HIS A 203 24.53 -6.95 -3.52
N GLU A 204 23.93 -7.92 -4.20
CA GLU A 204 24.52 -9.23 -4.43
C GLU A 204 24.74 -9.48 -5.92
N PRO A 205 25.91 -9.99 -6.33
CA PRO A 205 26.17 -10.30 -7.72
C PRO A 205 25.33 -11.50 -8.19
N VAL A 206 24.65 -11.34 -9.32
CA VAL A 206 23.99 -12.45 -10.00
C VAL A 206 25.02 -13.14 -10.87
N THR A 207 25.17 -14.45 -10.71
CA THR A 207 26.08 -15.25 -11.54
C THR A 207 25.40 -16.54 -11.98
N ARG A 208 25.81 -17.05 -13.15
CA ARG A 208 25.35 -18.37 -13.59
C ARG A 208 26.21 -19.45 -12.95
N LEU A 209 25.56 -20.51 -12.44
CA LEU A 209 26.27 -21.67 -11.87
C LEU A 209 27.17 -22.38 -12.88
N ASP A 210 26.84 -22.30 -14.18
CA ASP A 210 27.63 -22.86 -15.27
C ASP A 210 28.85 -21.98 -15.66
N GLY A 211 29.04 -20.83 -15.01
CA GLY A 211 30.14 -19.89 -15.27
C GLY A 211 30.04 -19.12 -16.59
N THR A 212 28.94 -19.26 -17.34
CA THR A 212 28.74 -18.53 -18.60
C THR A 212 28.24 -17.10 -18.34
N PRO A 213 28.43 -16.15 -19.29
CA PRO A 213 27.95 -14.78 -19.14
C PRO A 213 26.42 -14.70 -18.94
N LEU A 214 25.97 -13.77 -18.11
CA LEU A 214 24.54 -13.49 -17.94
C LEU A 214 23.92 -12.99 -19.25
N HIS A 215 22.70 -13.43 -19.52
CA HIS A 215 21.88 -12.86 -20.57
C HIS A 215 21.49 -11.43 -20.18
N LYS A 216 21.40 -10.51 -21.16
CA LYS A 216 21.07 -9.09 -20.90
C LYS A 216 19.74 -8.86 -20.18
N GLY A 217 18.85 -9.84 -20.25
CA GLY A 217 17.57 -9.84 -19.53
C GLY A 217 17.69 -10.07 -18.03
N PHE A 218 18.88 -10.26 -17.48
CA PHE A 218 19.15 -10.36 -16.05
C PHE A 218 20.06 -9.21 -15.58
N PRO A 219 19.86 -8.69 -14.36
CA PRO A 219 20.76 -7.70 -13.82
C PRO A 219 22.06 -8.38 -13.35
N PRO A 220 23.26 -7.81 -13.57
CA PRO A 220 24.51 -8.25 -12.94
C PRO A 220 24.50 -8.26 -11.41
N SER A 221 23.64 -7.48 -10.75
CA SER A 221 23.45 -7.55 -9.31
C SER A 221 22.00 -7.28 -8.91
N LEU A 222 21.54 -7.93 -7.84
CA LEU A 222 20.29 -7.58 -7.18
C LEU A 222 20.57 -6.54 -6.10
N ILE A 223 19.82 -5.45 -6.12
CA ILE A 223 19.95 -4.36 -5.14
C ILE A 223 18.91 -4.57 -4.05
N LYS A 224 19.33 -4.56 -2.79
CA LYS A 224 18.42 -4.58 -1.64
C LYS A 224 17.64 -3.26 -1.56
N PRO A 225 16.32 -3.28 -1.26
CA PRO A 225 15.58 -2.06 -0.95
C PRO A 225 16.21 -1.28 0.22
N VAL A 226 15.96 0.02 0.28
CA VAL A 226 16.44 0.88 1.39
C VAL A 226 16.03 0.34 2.76
N ASN A 227 16.91 0.49 3.75
CA ASN A 227 16.65 0.07 5.12
C ASN A 227 15.97 1.17 5.96
N TRP A 228 15.87 2.42 5.47
CA TRP A 228 15.37 3.57 6.24
C TRP A 228 16.04 3.67 7.63
N GLU A 229 17.37 3.78 7.66
CA GLU A 229 18.19 3.80 8.90
C GLU A 229 17.80 4.94 9.84
N ASP A 230 17.52 6.12 9.30
CA ASP A 230 16.97 7.25 10.03
C ASP A 230 15.74 7.75 9.28
N TRP A 231 14.54 7.70 9.87
CA TRP A 231 13.41 8.44 9.34
C TRP A 231 13.50 9.88 9.82
N LEU A 232 13.68 10.82 8.89
CA LEU A 232 13.48 12.23 9.20
C LEU A 232 11.99 12.42 9.42
N GLU A 233 11.54 12.42 10.68
CA GLU A 233 10.20 12.83 11.05
C GLU A 233 9.86 14.14 10.33
N GLU A 234 8.98 14.08 9.34
CA GLU A 234 8.48 15.30 8.71
C GLU A 234 7.53 15.95 9.71
N PHE A 235 7.74 17.22 10.05
CA PHE A 235 6.85 18.00 10.95
C PHE A 235 5.36 17.95 10.58
N HIS A 236 5.03 17.49 9.38
CA HIS A 236 3.68 17.42 8.85
C HIS A 236 3.19 16.01 8.51
N GLU A 237 3.99 14.94 8.62
CA GLU A 237 3.58 13.52 8.46
C GLU A 237 2.45 13.29 7.44
N ASP A 238 2.59 13.86 6.24
CA ASP A 238 1.57 13.75 5.22
C ASP A 238 1.65 12.38 4.56
N ILE A 239 0.52 11.70 4.33
CA ILE A 239 0.49 10.46 3.53
C ILE A 239 0.23 10.71 2.05
N ARG A 240 0.60 9.72 1.25
CA ARG A 240 0.25 9.56 -0.15
C ARG A 240 -0.26 8.14 -0.39
N ILE A 241 -1.32 8.02 -1.17
CA ILE A 241 -1.70 6.75 -1.79
C ILE A 241 -0.88 6.55 -3.06
N LEU A 242 -0.34 5.34 -3.22
CA LEU A 242 0.35 4.83 -4.39
C LEU A 242 -0.50 3.79 -5.14
N ASP A 243 -0.01 3.43 -6.31
CA ASP A 243 -0.47 2.29 -7.11
C ASP A 243 -1.96 2.29 -7.46
N LEU A 244 -2.35 3.23 -8.30
CA LEU A 244 -3.69 3.31 -8.87
C LEU A 244 -3.84 2.41 -10.12
N GLY A 245 -3.07 1.31 -10.19
CA GLY A 245 -3.01 0.43 -11.35
C GLY A 245 -4.26 -0.40 -11.58
N GLU A 246 -4.97 -0.72 -10.51
CA GLU A 246 -6.19 -1.54 -10.48
C GLU A 246 -7.47 -0.70 -10.37
N GLY A 247 -7.33 0.63 -10.30
CA GLY A 247 -8.45 1.55 -10.15
C GLY A 247 -9.37 1.54 -11.37
N PHE A 248 -10.69 1.56 -11.12
CA PHE A 248 -11.73 1.57 -12.14
C PHE A 248 -12.73 2.71 -11.91
N PHE A 249 -13.56 2.99 -12.92
CA PHE A 249 -14.60 4.02 -12.81
C PHE A 249 -15.73 3.58 -11.90
N GLN A 250 -16.25 4.47 -11.06
CA GLN A 250 -17.26 4.16 -10.03
C GLN A 250 -18.46 3.31 -10.51
N GLU A 251 -18.84 3.41 -11.78
CA GLU A 251 -19.94 2.66 -12.39
C GLU A 251 -19.59 1.22 -12.83
N GLU A 252 -18.33 0.80 -12.75
CA GLU A 252 -17.88 -0.52 -13.14
C GLU A 252 -17.96 -1.52 -11.97
N ILE A 253 -18.29 -2.78 -12.29
CA ILE A 253 -18.30 -3.91 -11.33
C ILE A 253 -17.09 -4.77 -11.64
N ALA A 254 -16.24 -5.00 -10.64
CA ALA A 254 -15.02 -5.79 -10.80
C ALA A 254 -15.21 -7.21 -10.20
N PRO A 255 -15.14 -8.28 -11.01
CA PRO A 255 -15.36 -9.65 -10.53
C PRO A 255 -14.10 -10.32 -9.93
N GLN A 256 -12.89 -9.78 -10.14
CA GLN A 256 -11.66 -10.39 -9.64
C GLN A 256 -10.63 -9.32 -9.32
N LEU A 257 -10.44 -9.05 -8.03
CA LEU A 257 -9.43 -8.13 -7.55
C LEU A 257 -8.47 -8.88 -6.64
N ALA A 258 -7.16 -8.72 -6.84
CA ALA A 258 -6.19 -9.15 -5.85
C ALA A 258 -6.39 -8.30 -4.59
N GLN A 259 -6.64 -8.95 -3.46
CA GLN A 259 -6.84 -8.29 -2.17
C GLN A 259 -5.89 -8.89 -1.14
N PRO A 260 -5.24 -8.09 -0.27
CA PRO A 260 -4.61 -8.66 0.91
C PRO A 260 -5.70 -9.36 1.73
N GLY A 261 -5.49 -10.64 2.08
CA GLY A 261 -6.48 -11.47 2.77
C GLY A 261 -7.12 -10.77 3.99
N PRO A 262 -6.32 -10.20 4.91
CA PRO A 262 -6.80 -9.47 6.08
C PRO A 262 -7.68 -8.23 5.83
N ALA A 263 -7.74 -7.72 4.59
CA ALA A 263 -8.62 -6.61 4.21
C ALA A 263 -9.52 -6.95 3.03
N ARG A 264 -9.74 -8.25 2.78
CA ARG A 264 -10.72 -8.73 1.79
C ARG A 264 -12.11 -8.26 2.19
N VAL A 265 -12.85 -7.75 1.22
CA VAL A 265 -14.22 -7.24 1.43
C VAL A 265 -15.23 -8.40 1.48
N PRO A 266 -16.23 -8.37 2.37
CA PRO A 266 -17.12 -9.50 2.59
C PRO A 266 -18.03 -9.77 1.37
N GLU A 267 -18.47 -8.75 0.66
CA GLU A 267 -19.32 -8.91 -0.54
C GLU A 267 -18.65 -9.73 -1.64
N LEU A 268 -17.32 -9.76 -1.71
CA LEU A 268 -16.60 -10.60 -2.68
C LEU A 268 -16.69 -12.09 -2.30
N ILE A 269 -16.74 -12.40 -1.00
CA ILE A 269 -16.89 -13.76 -0.47
C ILE A 269 -18.31 -14.28 -0.76
N PHE A 270 -19.32 -13.44 -0.52
CA PHE A 270 -20.73 -13.85 -0.62
C PHE A 270 -21.35 -13.68 -2.01
N THR A 271 -20.86 -12.74 -2.83
CA THR A 271 -21.49 -12.38 -4.11
C THR A 271 -20.54 -12.40 -5.31
N GLU A 272 -19.25 -12.65 -5.10
CA GLU A 272 -18.20 -12.61 -6.15
C GLU A 272 -18.09 -11.26 -6.89
N THR A 273 -18.68 -10.19 -6.35
CA THR A 273 -18.64 -8.86 -6.97
C THR A 273 -18.38 -7.77 -5.94
N SER A 274 -17.73 -6.70 -6.39
CA SER A 274 -17.50 -5.50 -5.58
C SER A 274 -17.55 -4.25 -6.45
N ASP A 275 -17.84 -3.11 -5.83
CA ASP A 275 -17.74 -1.79 -6.45
C ASP A 275 -16.79 -0.89 -5.65
N TYR A 276 -16.74 0.40 -5.99
CA TYR A 276 -15.86 1.40 -5.36
C TYR A 276 -15.96 1.45 -3.82
N ARG A 277 -17.06 0.97 -3.22
CA ARG A 277 -17.26 0.96 -1.76
C ARG A 277 -16.40 -0.10 -1.06
N ALA A 278 -15.71 -0.95 -1.82
CA ALA A 278 -14.61 -1.76 -1.30
C ALA A 278 -13.50 -0.90 -0.69
N ASP A 279 -13.26 0.31 -1.21
CA ASP A 279 -12.32 1.27 -0.62
C ASP A 279 -12.74 1.69 0.79
N LEU A 280 -14.05 1.82 1.06
CA LEU A 280 -14.56 2.23 2.37
C LEU A 280 -14.26 1.15 3.41
N TRP A 281 -14.50 -0.12 3.08
CA TRP A 281 -14.14 -1.26 3.94
C TRP A 281 -12.64 -1.28 4.24
N ARG A 282 -11.80 -1.21 3.19
CA ARG A 282 -10.34 -1.20 3.36
C ARG A 282 -9.84 0.01 4.14
N THR A 283 -10.52 1.15 4.00
CA THR A 283 -10.25 2.34 4.83
C THR A 283 -10.57 2.05 6.29
N GLY A 284 -11.69 1.40 6.59
CA GLY A 284 -12.01 0.91 7.94
C GLY A 284 -10.92 0.00 8.51
N CYS A 285 -10.45 -0.97 7.72
CA CYS A 285 -9.33 -1.84 8.10
C CYS A 285 -8.03 -1.06 8.36
N MET A 286 -7.72 -0.05 7.54
CA MET A 286 -6.53 0.78 7.73
C MET A 286 -6.64 1.70 8.95
N LEU A 287 -7.81 2.27 9.23
CA LEU A 287 -8.04 3.05 10.44
C LEU A 287 -7.88 2.18 11.69
N PHE A 288 -8.38 0.95 11.67
CA PHE A 288 -8.12 -0.04 12.71
C PHE A 288 -6.60 -0.33 12.82
N PHE A 289 -5.92 -0.55 11.69
CA PHE A 289 -4.48 -0.80 11.66
C PHE A 289 -3.65 0.35 12.26
N PHE A 290 -4.04 1.61 12.03
CA PHE A 290 -3.38 2.77 12.65
C PHE A 290 -3.51 2.78 14.17
N VAL A 291 -4.64 2.31 14.71
CA VAL A 291 -4.91 2.28 16.15
C VAL A 291 -4.23 1.10 16.84
N PHE A 292 -4.38 -0.10 16.28
CA PHE A 292 -4.00 -1.35 16.95
C PHE A 292 -2.65 -1.92 16.48
N GLY A 293 -2.06 -1.37 15.41
CA GLY A 293 -0.81 -1.88 14.83
C GLY A 293 -0.94 -3.26 14.16
N THR A 294 -2.17 -3.75 13.98
CA THR A 294 -2.51 -5.00 13.28
C THR A 294 -3.84 -4.84 12.55
N TYR A 295 -4.06 -5.62 11.49
CA TYR A 295 -5.33 -5.62 10.78
C TYR A 295 -6.44 -6.19 11.69
N PRO A 296 -7.71 -5.80 11.48
CA PRO A 296 -8.83 -6.31 12.28
C PRO A 296 -9.06 -7.82 12.12
N PHE A 297 -8.58 -8.40 11.02
CA PHE A 297 -8.72 -9.81 10.67
C PHE A 297 -7.34 -10.41 10.37
N GLN A 298 -7.17 -11.71 10.54
CA GLN A 298 -5.88 -12.40 10.39
C GLN A 298 -5.89 -13.47 9.30
N SER A 299 -7.04 -14.03 8.95
CA SER A 299 -7.10 -15.06 7.90
C SER A 299 -6.64 -14.53 6.54
N GLU A 300 -5.68 -15.23 5.93
CA GLU A 300 -5.17 -14.89 4.59
C GLU A 300 -5.82 -15.71 3.46
N VAL A 301 -6.34 -16.90 3.80
CA VAL A 301 -6.72 -17.93 2.81
C VAL A 301 -8.14 -18.43 3.04
N ASP A 302 -8.49 -18.75 4.27
CA ASP A 302 -9.71 -19.48 4.62
C ASP A 302 -10.86 -18.48 4.84
N ASP A 303 -11.82 -18.47 3.91
CA ASP A 303 -12.94 -17.54 3.91
C ASP A 303 -13.82 -17.76 5.15
N GLU A 304 -13.98 -19.00 5.61
CA GLU A 304 -14.77 -19.34 6.79
C GLU A 304 -14.15 -18.82 8.10
N VAL A 305 -12.82 -18.82 8.21
CA VAL A 305 -12.10 -18.20 9.34
C VAL A 305 -12.28 -16.68 9.28
N LEU A 306 -12.09 -16.11 8.09
CA LEU A 306 -12.18 -14.67 7.89
C LEU A 306 -13.58 -14.14 8.24
N VAL A 307 -14.64 -14.84 7.79
CA VAL A 307 -16.02 -14.46 8.10
C VAL A 307 -16.30 -14.62 9.60
N ALA A 308 -15.78 -15.66 10.27
CA ALA A 308 -15.90 -15.79 11.72
C ALA A 308 -15.28 -14.59 12.45
N GLU A 309 -14.06 -14.18 12.07
CA GLU A 309 -13.39 -12.99 12.65
C GLU A 309 -14.21 -11.71 12.41
N MET A 310 -14.83 -11.56 11.23
CA MET A 310 -15.72 -10.44 10.94
C MET A 310 -16.97 -10.44 11.83
N VAL A 311 -17.60 -11.59 12.04
CA VAL A 311 -18.78 -11.73 12.90
C VAL A 311 -18.44 -11.43 14.36
N ASP A 312 -17.33 -11.96 14.85
CA ASP A 312 -16.85 -11.73 16.22
C ASP A 312 -16.63 -10.23 16.50
N LEU A 313 -16.06 -9.50 15.54
CA LEU A 313 -15.76 -8.07 15.69
C LEU A 313 -16.97 -7.16 15.46
N LEU A 314 -17.80 -7.46 14.45
CA LEU A 314 -18.81 -6.52 13.91
C LEU A 314 -20.25 -6.89 14.30
N GLY A 315 -20.50 -8.16 14.62
CA GLY A 315 -21.81 -8.71 14.94
C GLY A 315 -22.43 -9.53 13.79
N ASP A 316 -23.75 -9.67 13.82
CA ASP A 316 -24.49 -10.55 12.90
C ASP A 316 -24.34 -10.15 11.42
N LEU A 317 -24.26 -11.16 10.55
CA LEU A 317 -24.28 -10.98 9.10
C LEU A 317 -25.65 -10.51 8.59
N PRO A 318 -25.70 -9.89 7.40
CA PRO A 318 -26.97 -9.64 6.71
C PRO A 318 -27.77 -10.93 6.49
N GLU A 319 -29.09 -10.87 6.65
CA GLU A 319 -29.98 -12.04 6.50
C GLU A 319 -29.80 -12.76 5.14
N GLU A 320 -29.45 -12.00 4.10
CA GLU A 320 -29.20 -12.53 2.74
C GLU A 320 -27.92 -13.37 2.61
N TRP A 321 -26.96 -13.20 3.51
CA TRP A 321 -25.69 -13.95 3.53
C TRP A 321 -25.71 -15.14 4.49
N GLN A 322 -26.68 -15.17 5.41
CA GLN A 322 -26.81 -16.23 6.42
C GLN A 322 -26.83 -17.65 5.84
N PRO A 323 -27.56 -17.97 4.74
CA PRO A 323 -27.56 -19.33 4.21
C PRO A 323 -26.20 -19.82 3.71
N THR A 324 -25.40 -18.92 3.13
CA THR A 324 -24.03 -19.24 2.69
C THR A 324 -23.10 -19.40 3.91
N TRP A 325 -23.30 -18.57 4.94
CA TRP A 325 -22.55 -18.69 6.18
C TRP A 325 -22.84 -20.00 6.91
N ASP A 326 -24.10 -20.43 6.99
CA ASP A 326 -24.48 -21.71 7.61
C ASP A 326 -23.76 -22.90 6.92
N ASP A 327 -23.65 -22.87 5.57
CA ASP A 327 -22.92 -23.89 4.78
C ASP A 327 -21.40 -23.86 5.05
N MET A 328 -20.81 -22.67 5.19
CA MET A 328 -19.41 -22.51 5.60
C MET A 328 -19.16 -23.09 7.00
N GLN A 329 -20.06 -22.82 7.95
CA GLN A 329 -19.93 -23.30 9.33
C GLN A 329 -20.01 -24.84 9.42
N GLU A 330 -20.90 -25.49 8.66
CA GLU A 330 -20.97 -26.95 8.59
C GLU A 330 -19.63 -27.56 8.11
N THR A 331 -18.92 -26.86 7.22
CA THR A 331 -17.60 -27.28 6.74
C THR A 331 -16.49 -26.99 7.76
N PHE A 332 -16.64 -25.89 8.52
CA PHE A 332 -15.65 -25.37 9.46
C PHE A 332 -15.59 -26.13 10.81
N GLU A 333 -16.74 -26.52 11.36
CA GLU A 333 -16.85 -27.18 12.67
C GLU A 333 -16.17 -28.57 12.73
N GLU A 334 -15.87 -29.19 11.58
CA GLU A 334 -15.12 -30.44 11.53
C GLU A 334 -13.60 -30.27 11.81
N GLY A 335 -13.10 -29.03 11.94
CA GLY A 335 -11.67 -28.71 11.88
C GLY A 335 -10.98 -28.08 13.11
N MET A 336 -11.67 -27.39 14.04
CA MET A 336 -10.98 -26.59 15.07
C MET A 336 -11.63 -26.59 16.48
N ASP A 337 -10.76 -26.61 17.50
CA ASP A 337 -11.06 -26.48 18.93
C ASP A 337 -10.57 -25.11 19.41
N PHE A 338 -11.46 -24.12 19.54
CA PHE A 338 -11.09 -22.77 19.99
C PHE A 338 -11.02 -22.73 21.53
N GLN A 339 -9.81 -22.55 22.06
CA GLN A 339 -9.59 -22.30 23.48
C GLN A 339 -9.90 -20.84 23.84
N GLY A 340 -11.07 -20.60 24.43
CA GLY A 340 -11.20 -19.89 25.71
C GLY A 340 -10.87 -18.39 25.84
N ASP A 341 -10.63 -17.63 24.77
CA ASP A 341 -10.52 -16.17 24.86
C ASP A 341 -11.90 -15.49 24.82
N GLU A 342 -11.99 -14.34 25.50
CA GLU A 342 -13.18 -13.50 25.51
C GLU A 342 -13.34 -12.83 24.12
N ILE A 343 -14.39 -13.21 23.39
CA ILE A 343 -14.74 -12.58 22.11
C ILE A 343 -15.30 -11.19 22.42
N LEU A 344 -14.64 -10.15 21.89
CA LEU A 344 -15.01 -8.75 22.07
C LEU A 344 -15.38 -8.14 20.72
N ASP A 345 -16.51 -7.42 20.70
CA ASP A 345 -16.85 -6.54 19.60
C ASP A 345 -15.89 -5.35 19.53
N LEU A 346 -15.96 -4.56 18.44
CA LEU A 346 -15.08 -3.42 18.23
C LEU A 346 -15.03 -2.45 19.43
N GLU A 347 -16.17 -2.09 20.03
CA GLU A 347 -16.27 -1.22 21.20
C GLU A 347 -15.63 -1.87 22.43
N GLY A 348 -15.90 -3.15 22.68
CA GLY A 348 -15.32 -3.91 23.78
C GLY A 348 -13.80 -3.99 23.67
N LEU A 349 -13.29 -4.26 22.46
CA LEU A 349 -11.86 -4.30 22.16
C LEU A 349 -11.22 -2.93 22.38
N PHE A 350 -11.80 -1.87 21.82
CA PHE A 350 -11.29 -0.51 21.98
C PHE A 350 -11.26 -0.08 23.46
N ASN A 351 -12.32 -0.36 24.22
CA ASN A 351 -12.38 -0.03 25.66
C ASN A 351 -11.38 -0.83 26.50
N LYS A 352 -10.99 -2.03 26.07
CA LYS A 352 -10.05 -2.90 26.77
C LYS A 352 -8.61 -2.51 26.49
N GLU A 353 -8.28 -2.25 25.22
CA GLU A 353 -6.89 -2.09 24.78
C GLU A 353 -6.47 -0.62 24.63
N ILE A 354 -7.41 0.27 24.29
CA ILE A 354 -7.11 1.67 23.99
C ILE A 354 -7.54 2.55 25.17
N ASN A 355 -6.55 3.11 25.87
CA ASN A 355 -6.75 4.04 26.98
C ASN A 355 -6.60 5.51 26.56
N GLU A 356 -6.91 5.83 25.29
CA GLU A 356 -6.71 7.15 24.69
C GLU A 356 -8.03 7.79 24.27
N PRO A 357 -8.60 8.72 25.06
CA PRO A 357 -9.89 9.35 24.79
C PRO A 357 -9.95 10.11 23.46
N ASP A 358 -8.81 10.64 23.00
CA ASP A 358 -8.71 11.38 21.74
C ASP A 358 -9.02 10.49 20.53
N LEU A 359 -8.81 9.17 20.65
CA LEU A 359 -9.10 8.20 19.58
C LEU A 359 -10.56 7.71 19.60
N ALA A 360 -11.33 8.01 20.64
CA ALA A 360 -12.74 7.56 20.75
C ALA A 360 -13.62 7.91 19.54
N PRO A 361 -13.46 9.06 18.85
CA PRO A 361 -14.21 9.36 17.62
C PRO A 361 -13.97 8.38 16.46
N LEU A 362 -12.87 7.63 16.46
CA LEU A 362 -12.58 6.65 15.40
C LEU A 362 -13.46 5.41 15.49
N VAL A 363 -13.99 5.06 16.67
CA VAL A 363 -14.82 3.85 16.84
C VAL A 363 -16.08 3.87 15.96
N PRO A 364 -16.96 4.89 16.02
CA PRO A 364 -18.13 4.95 15.14
C PRO A 364 -17.75 5.08 13.66
N VAL A 365 -16.58 5.66 13.34
CA VAL A 365 -16.08 5.77 11.98
C VAL A 365 -15.66 4.41 11.43
N ILE A 366 -14.82 3.67 12.15
CA ILE A 366 -14.38 2.32 11.79
C ILE A 366 -15.61 1.40 11.65
N ARG A 367 -16.55 1.45 12.60
CA ARG A 367 -17.79 0.67 12.55
C ARG A 367 -18.62 0.99 11.30
N GLY A 368 -18.79 2.27 10.99
CA GLY A 368 -19.56 2.68 9.81
C GLY A 368 -18.90 2.29 8.49
N LEU A 369 -17.56 2.30 8.42
CA LEU A 369 -16.80 1.89 7.22
C LEU A 369 -16.78 0.37 7.03
N LEU A 370 -16.73 -0.38 8.13
CA LEU A 370 -16.78 -1.85 8.15
C LEU A 370 -18.22 -2.40 8.14
N GLY A 371 -19.18 -1.66 7.60
CA GLY A 371 -20.52 -2.21 7.34
C GLY A 371 -20.45 -3.38 6.35
N PHE A 372 -21.11 -4.50 6.68
CA PHE A 372 -21.13 -5.69 5.83
C PHE A 372 -21.67 -5.38 4.43
N LEU A 373 -22.90 -4.87 4.35
CA LEU A 373 -23.48 -4.47 3.08
C LEU A 373 -22.80 -3.18 2.57
N PRO A 374 -22.28 -3.17 1.32
CA PRO A 374 -21.69 -1.97 0.75
C PRO A 374 -22.62 -0.75 0.79
N SER A 375 -23.95 -0.95 0.70
CA SER A 375 -24.96 0.13 0.77
C SER A 375 -25.15 0.76 2.13
N GLU A 376 -24.67 0.12 3.18
CA GLU A 376 -24.80 0.59 4.56
C GLU A 376 -23.52 1.25 5.07
N ARG A 377 -22.42 1.15 4.30
CA ARG A 377 -21.16 1.81 4.64
C ARG A 377 -21.31 3.32 4.57
N ILE A 378 -20.84 4.01 5.61
CA ILE A 378 -20.73 5.47 5.58
C ILE A 378 -19.72 5.88 4.51
N THR A 379 -19.98 7.00 3.85
CA THR A 379 -19.05 7.60 2.90
C THR A 379 -17.84 8.20 3.63
N ALA A 380 -16.75 8.43 2.89
CA ALA A 380 -15.58 9.12 3.45
C ALA A 380 -15.91 10.53 3.96
N SER A 381 -16.87 11.22 3.34
CA SER A 381 -17.36 12.54 3.76
C SER A 381 -18.10 12.47 5.11
N GLU A 382 -19.03 11.52 5.26
CA GLU A 382 -19.74 11.28 6.54
C GLU A 382 -18.77 10.85 7.65
N ALA A 383 -17.75 10.05 7.33
CA ALA A 383 -16.69 9.68 8.26
C ALA A 383 -15.87 10.90 8.72
N LEU A 384 -15.55 11.84 7.82
CA LEU A 384 -14.87 13.09 8.17
C LEU A 384 -15.72 13.97 9.09
N ASP A 385 -17.03 14.05 8.85
CA ASP A 385 -17.96 14.79 9.70
C ASP A 385 -17.99 14.23 11.14
N LEU A 386 -17.90 12.90 11.30
CA LEU A 386 -17.81 12.24 12.62
C LEU A 386 -16.51 12.55 13.37
N LEU A 387 -15.39 12.73 12.66
CA LEU A 387 -14.10 13.13 13.26
C LEU A 387 -14.01 14.62 13.58
N GLY A 388 -15.00 15.41 13.15
CA GLY A 388 -15.05 16.85 13.33
C GLY A 388 -14.11 17.61 12.38
N SER A 389 -14.58 18.77 11.93
CA SER A 389 -13.75 19.75 11.23
C SER A 389 -12.89 20.51 12.23
N GLU A 390 -11.63 20.13 12.39
CA GLU A 390 -10.65 21.07 12.95
C GLU A 390 -10.05 21.91 11.82
N ASP A 391 -10.18 23.23 11.97
CA ASP A 391 -9.58 24.26 11.15
C ASP A 391 -8.05 24.10 11.09
N GLU A 392 -7.54 23.40 10.08
CA GLU A 392 -6.11 23.42 9.73
C GLU A 392 -5.89 23.61 8.22
N ASP A 393 -6.38 24.73 7.71
CA ASP A 393 -5.83 25.40 6.52
C ASP A 393 -5.19 26.75 6.92
N GLN A 394 -4.58 26.80 8.11
CA GLN A 394 -3.87 27.99 8.61
C GLN A 394 -2.34 27.87 8.55
N PHE A 395 -1.75 27.04 7.70
CA PHE A 395 -0.32 27.18 7.39
C PHE A 395 -0.09 26.97 5.88
N ASN A 396 -0.02 28.12 5.20
CA ASN A 396 0.41 28.29 3.80
C ASN A 396 1.82 27.77 3.54
#